data_AF-A0A942C5G3-F1
#
_entry.id   AF-A0A942C5G3-F1
#
_cell.length_a   1.000
_cell.length_b   1.000
_cell.length_c   1.000
_cell.angle_alpha   90.00
_cell.angle_beta   90.00
_cell.angle_gamma   90.00
#
_symmetry.space_group_name_H-M   'P 1'
#
loop_
_entity.id
_entity.type
_entity.pdbx_description
1 polymer ?
#
loop_
_entity_poly.entity_id
_entity_poly.type
_entity_poly.pdbx_seq_one_letter_code
_entity_poly.pdbx_strand_id
1 'polypeptide(L)'
;MEQLISLIAFAGILVSIGAGVAVAVLARKLRDANNSQQLLATDMNYRLNEIRHNLEAVAQHTSAQLQRISQPIPQPVPTRAPEPAVATAATAAAPTSQRQSVTERRHRVLTLARRGMDIKDIAQTLGMPHGEVALIIRMSNPKFGD
;
A
#
# COMPACT_ATOMS: atom_id res chain seq x y z
N MET A 1 -30.99 -45.90 50.02
CA MET A 1 -30.74 -46.16 48.59
C MET A 1 -31.49 -45.17 47.68
N GLU A 2 -32.79 -44.93 47.91
CA GLU A 2 -33.62 -44.05 47.06
C GLU A 2 -33.12 -42.59 46.96
N GLN A 3 -32.66 -42.00 48.07
CA GLN A 3 -32.10 -40.63 48.06
C GLN A 3 -30.84 -40.49 47.21
N LEU A 4 -29.99 -41.52 47.17
CA LEU A 4 -28.75 -41.52 46.39
C LEU A 4 -29.05 -41.61 44.89
N ILE A 5 -30.07 -42.39 44.51
CA ILE A 5 -30.55 -42.48 43.12
C ILE A 5 -31.13 -41.13 42.65
N SER A 6 -31.91 -40.45 43.51
CA SER A 6 -32.49 -39.14 43.20
C SER A 6 -31.40 -38.06 42.99
N LEU A 7 -30.36 -38.04 43.83
CA LEU A 7 -29.24 -37.11 43.69
C LEU A 7 -28.47 -37.31 42.37
N ILE A 8 -28.20 -38.56 41.99
CA ILE A 8 -27.51 -38.86 40.72
C ILE A 8 -28.36 -38.42 39.52
N ALA A 9 -29.67 -38.65 39.54
CA ALA A 9 -30.57 -38.21 38.49
C ALA A 9 -30.57 -36.68 38.35
N PHE A 10 -30.61 -35.95 39.47
CA PHE A 10 -30.59 -34.49 39.47
C PHE A 10 -29.26 -33.93 38.93
N ALA A 11 -28.13 -34.52 39.31
CA ALA A 11 -26.82 -34.16 38.79
C ALA A 11 -26.75 -34.38 37.26
N GLY A 12 -27.29 -35.48 36.75
CA GLY A 12 -27.35 -35.75 35.31
C GLY A 12 -28.14 -34.70 34.53
N ILE A 13 -29.28 -34.26 35.05
CA ILE A 13 -30.10 -33.20 34.45
C ILE A 13 -29.33 -31.88 34.41
N LEU A 14 -28.67 -31.50 35.50
CA LEU A 14 -27.88 -30.26 35.55
C LEU A 14 -26.71 -30.28 34.56
N VAL A 15 -26.02 -31.41 34.43
CA VAL A 15 -24.94 -31.57 33.44
C VAL A 15 -25.49 -31.46 32.02
N SER A 16 -26.64 -32.07 31.74
CA SER A 16 -27.28 -32.00 30.41
C SER A 16 -27.67 -30.56 30.04
N ILE A 17 -28.28 -29.82 30.98
CA ILE A 17 -28.63 -28.41 30.79
C ILE A 17 -27.37 -27.58 30.57
N GLY A 18 -26.34 -27.77 31.40
CA GLY A 18 -25.06 -27.07 31.27
C GLY A 18 -24.38 -27.30 29.92
N ALA A 19 -24.37 -28.54 29.44
CA ALA A 19 -23.85 -28.89 28.12
C ALA A 19 -24.65 -28.22 26.99
N GLY A 20 -25.98 -28.21 27.09
CA GLY A 20 -26.85 -27.54 26.12
C GLY A 20 -26.58 -26.03 26.03
N VAL A 21 -26.42 -25.37 27.17
CA VAL A 21 -26.07 -23.93 27.23
C VAL A 21 -24.70 -23.68 26.62
N ALA A 22 -23.70 -24.51 26.94
CA ALA A 22 -22.36 -24.37 26.37
C ALA A 22 -22.40 -24.49 24.84
N VAL A 23 -23.08 -25.50 24.29
CA VAL A 23 -23.23 -25.68 22.84
C VAL A 23 -23.92 -24.47 22.20
N ALA A 24 -24.97 -23.93 22.83
CA ALA A 24 -25.67 -22.74 22.32
C ALA A 24 -24.76 -21.49 22.29
N VAL A 25 -23.92 -21.30 23.31
CA VAL A 25 -22.95 -20.19 23.35
C VAL A 25 -21.88 -20.34 22.29
N LEU A 26 -21.32 -21.54 22.13
CA LEU A 26 -20.34 -21.82 21.07
C LEU A 26 -20.94 -21.62 19.68
N ALA A 27 -22.17 -22.07 19.44
CA ALA A 27 -22.86 -21.88 18.16
C ALA A 27 -23.07 -20.41 17.84
N ARG A 28 -23.44 -19.58 18.83
CA ARG A 28 -23.55 -18.13 18.65
C ARG A 28 -22.21 -17.50 18.30
N LYS A 29 -21.15 -17.81 19.06
CA LYS A 29 -19.80 -17.31 18.78
C LYS A 29 -19.29 -17.70 17.41
N LEU A 30 -19.54 -18.95 16.99
CA LEU A 30 -19.13 -19.44 15.68
C LEU A 30 -19.85 -18.67 14.55
N ARG A 31 -21.13 -18.36 14.76
CA ARG A 31 -21.92 -17.56 13.82
C ARG A 31 -21.42 -16.12 13.73
N ASP A 32 -21.09 -15.49 14.85
CA ASP A 32 -20.52 -14.14 14.88
C ASP A 32 -19.15 -14.09 14.19
N ALA A 33 -18.30 -15.08 14.47
CA ALA A 33 -17.00 -15.22 13.80
C ALA A 33 -17.17 -15.39 12.28
N ASN A 34 -18.10 -16.23 11.83
CA ASN A 34 -18.37 -16.44 10.42
C ASN A 34 -18.89 -15.16 9.74
N ASN A 35 -19.83 -14.44 10.37
CA ASN A 35 -20.32 -13.16 9.86
C ASN A 35 -19.18 -12.13 9.74
N SER A 36 -18.27 -12.07 10.71
CA SER A 36 -17.12 -11.17 10.66
C SER A 36 -16.13 -11.54 9.54
N GLN A 37 -15.92 -12.84 9.30
CA GLN A 37 -15.08 -13.32 8.21
C GLN A 37 -15.70 -13.02 6.84
N GLN A 38 -17.02 -13.17 6.69
CA GLN A 38 -17.72 -12.81 5.46
C GLN A 38 -17.60 -11.31 5.16
N LEU A 39 -17.78 -10.46 6.17
CA LEU A 39 -17.63 -9.01 5.99
C LEU A 39 -16.20 -8.66 5.56
N LEU A 40 -15.19 -9.25 6.20
CA LEU A 40 -13.79 -9.03 5.84
C LEU A 40 -13.45 -9.54 4.44
N ALA A 41 -14.00 -10.69 4.04
CA ALA A 41 -13.87 -11.21 2.68
C ALA A 41 -14.50 -10.27 1.64
N THR A 42 -15.66 -9.68 1.95
CA THR A 42 -16.29 -8.70 1.05
C THR A 42 -15.48 -7.41 0.94
N ASP A 43 -14.92 -6.88 2.03
CA ASP A 43 -14.04 -5.70 1.99
C ASP A 43 -12.75 -5.99 1.19
N MET A 44 -12.13 -7.15 1.40
CA MET A 44 -10.96 -7.56 0.64
C MET A 44 -11.26 -7.68 -0.86
N ASN A 45 -12.40 -8.27 -1.24
CA ASN A 45 -12.81 -8.34 -2.64
C ASN A 45 -13.02 -6.95 -3.25
N TYR A 46 -13.62 -6.03 -2.50
CA TYR A 46 -13.79 -4.65 -2.93
C TYR A 46 -12.43 -3.97 -3.19
N ARG A 47 -11.51 -4.04 -2.22
CA ARG A 47 -10.15 -3.49 -2.34
C ARG A 47 -9.36 -4.11 -3.48
N LEU A 48 -9.44 -5.43 -3.67
CA LEU A 48 -8.77 -6.11 -4.77
C LEU A 48 -9.31 -5.65 -6.12
N ASN A 49 -10.62 -5.45 -6.23
CA ASN A 49 -11.24 -4.95 -7.45
C ASN A 49 -10.83 -3.50 -7.74
N GLU A 50 -10.76 -2.66 -6.71
CA GLU A 50 -10.26 -1.28 -6.82
C GLU A 50 -8.79 -1.25 -7.26
N ILE A 51 -7.93 -2.08 -6.65
CA ILE A 51 -6.52 -2.20 -7.04
C ILE A 51 -6.40 -2.67 -8.47
N ARG A 52 -7.19 -3.68 -8.88
CA ARG A 52 -7.20 -4.18 -10.26
C ARG A 52 -7.56 -3.08 -11.25
N HIS A 53 -8.59 -2.29 -10.93
CA HIS A 53 -9.01 -1.19 -11.79
C HIS A 53 -7.95 -0.08 -11.89
N ASN A 54 -7.32 0.28 -10.77
CA ASN A 54 -6.21 1.24 -10.76
C ASN A 54 -5.01 0.74 -11.56
N LEU A 55 -4.68 -0.55 -11.44
CA LEU A 55 -3.58 -1.16 -12.17
C LEU A 55 -3.87 -1.18 -13.68
N GLU A 56 -5.12 -1.45 -14.07
CA GLU A 56 -5.56 -1.38 -15.46
C GLU A 56 -5.46 0.04 -16.03
N ALA A 57 -5.90 1.05 -15.27
CA ALA A 57 -5.73 2.46 -15.65
C ALA A 57 -4.25 2.83 -15.84
N VAL A 58 -3.37 2.41 -14.92
CA VAL A 58 -1.92 2.63 -15.02
C VAL A 58 -1.32 1.90 -16.23
N ALA A 59 -1.75 0.67 -16.50
CA ALA A 59 -1.30 -0.10 -17.65
C ALA A 59 -1.71 0.59 -18.97
N GLN A 60 -2.93 1.12 -19.06
CA GLN A 60 -3.41 1.89 -20.19
C GLN A 60 -2.64 3.21 -20.39
N HIS A 61 -2.33 3.92 -19.30
CA HIS A 61 -1.49 5.12 -19.38
C HIS A 61 -0.08 4.80 -19.89
N THR A 62 0.51 3.72 -19.40
CA THR A 62 1.86 3.29 -19.79
C THR A 62 1.88 2.85 -21.26
N SER A 63 0.88 2.09 -21.71
CA SER A 63 0.79 1.66 -23.11
C SER A 63 0.57 2.85 -24.05
N ALA A 64 -0.27 3.82 -23.68
CA ALA A 64 -0.46 5.04 -24.46
C ALA A 64 0.81 5.90 -24.53
N GLN A 65 1.58 5.99 -23.45
CA GLN A 65 2.89 6.68 -23.45
C GLN A 65 3.89 5.97 -24.36
N LEU A 66 3.99 4.65 -24.28
CA LEU A 66 4.88 3.87 -25.15
C LEU A 66 4.51 4.04 -26.63
N GLN A 67 3.21 4.04 -26.96
CA GLN A 67 2.76 4.28 -28.33
C GLN A 67 3.15 5.66 -28.86
N ARG A 68 3.15 6.70 -28.00
CA ARG A 68 3.63 8.03 -28.38
C ARG A 68 5.14 8.05 -28.63
N ILE A 69 5.91 7.32 -27.83
CA ILE A 69 7.37 7.24 -27.99
C ILE A 69 7.72 6.40 -29.24
N SER A 70 6.94 5.37 -29.53
CA SER A 70 7.16 4.50 -30.69
C SER A 70 6.66 5.09 -32.01
N GLN A 71 5.94 6.21 -32.00
CA GLN A 71 5.58 6.88 -33.25
C GLN A 71 6.87 7.36 -33.93
N PRO A 72 7.19 6.86 -35.13
CA PRO A 72 8.39 7.29 -35.84
C PRO A 72 8.27 8.78 -36.14
N ILE A 73 9.21 9.56 -35.58
CA ILE A 73 9.42 10.96 -35.95
C ILE A 73 9.55 11.00 -37.48
N PRO A 74 8.71 11.76 -38.21
CA PRO A 74 8.90 11.98 -39.63
C PRO A 74 10.27 12.64 -39.80
N GLN A 75 11.27 11.87 -40.25
CA GLN A 75 12.59 12.40 -40.56
C GLN A 75 12.44 13.39 -41.73
N PRO A 76 12.73 14.69 -41.55
CA PRO A 76 12.98 15.54 -42.69
C PRO A 76 14.23 14.99 -43.39
N VAL A 77 14.06 14.59 -44.65
CA VAL A 77 15.11 14.01 -45.51
C VAL A 77 16.30 14.97 -45.56
N PRO A 78 17.48 14.61 -45.02
CA PRO A 78 18.67 15.45 -45.12
C PRO A 78 19.34 15.20 -46.47
N THR A 79 19.44 16.25 -47.28
CA THR A 79 20.27 16.27 -48.49
C THR A 79 21.73 16.06 -48.11
N ARG A 80 22.34 15.07 -48.77
CA ARG A 80 23.68 14.49 -48.57
C ARG A 80 24.83 15.47 -48.85
N ALA A 81 25.84 15.49 -47.97
CA ALA A 81 27.22 15.83 -48.31
C ALA A 81 28.21 15.07 -47.37
N PRO A 82 29.29 14.44 -47.88
CA PRO A 82 30.24 13.67 -47.06
C PRO A 82 31.55 14.44 -46.79
N GLU A 83 32.10 14.35 -45.56
CA GLU A 83 33.50 13.97 -45.26
C GLU A 83 33.92 14.22 -43.77
N PRO A 84 34.99 13.55 -43.27
CA PRO A 84 35.18 13.17 -41.87
C PRO A 84 36.27 13.98 -41.12
N ALA A 85 36.24 14.00 -39.78
CA ALA A 85 37.42 14.21 -38.94
C ALA A 85 37.18 13.98 -37.43
N VAL A 86 37.89 12.97 -36.89
CA VAL A 86 38.66 12.90 -35.64
C VAL A 86 37.99 13.25 -34.28
N ALA A 87 38.12 12.27 -33.37
CA ALA A 87 37.82 12.33 -31.94
C ALA A 87 38.59 13.41 -31.17
N THR A 88 38.01 13.97 -30.11
CA THR A 88 38.77 14.39 -28.92
C THR A 88 37.91 14.44 -27.66
N ALA A 89 38.58 14.17 -26.56
CA ALA A 89 38.09 13.88 -25.22
C ALA A 89 37.32 15.01 -24.52
N ALA A 90 36.41 14.57 -23.66
CA ALA A 90 36.14 15.07 -22.31
C ALA A 90 36.70 16.45 -21.93
N THR A 91 35.80 17.37 -21.59
CA THR A 91 36.06 18.38 -20.56
C THR A 91 34.82 18.57 -19.71
N ALA A 92 35.02 18.39 -18.41
CA ALA A 92 34.04 18.52 -17.35
C ALA A 92 33.50 19.95 -17.22
N ALA A 93 32.23 20.08 -16.81
CA ALA A 93 31.75 21.04 -15.80
C ALA A 93 30.22 21.13 -15.79
N ALA A 94 29.58 20.36 -14.91
CA ALA A 94 28.43 20.78 -14.09
C ALA A 94 27.91 19.53 -13.34
N PRO A 95 27.85 19.52 -11.99
CA PRO A 95 26.90 18.65 -11.33
C PRO A 95 25.53 19.25 -11.65
N THR A 96 24.93 18.78 -12.74
CA THR A 96 23.52 19.03 -13.03
C THR A 96 22.77 18.57 -11.80
N SER A 97 22.19 19.52 -11.07
CA SER A 97 21.11 19.29 -10.13
C SER A 97 20.08 18.45 -10.87
N GLN A 98 20.18 17.12 -10.71
CA GLN A 98 19.13 16.20 -11.07
C GLN A 98 17.94 16.71 -10.28
N ARG A 99 17.00 17.37 -10.97
CA ARG A 99 15.69 17.72 -10.43
C ARG A 99 15.07 16.40 -10.00
N GLN A 100 15.32 16.01 -8.75
CA GLN A 100 14.72 14.82 -8.15
C GLN A 100 13.24 14.92 -8.41
N SER A 101 12.70 13.89 -9.04
CA SER A 101 11.28 13.85 -9.36
C SER A 101 10.48 14.01 -8.06
N VAL A 102 9.35 14.72 -8.13
CA VAL A 102 8.50 14.95 -6.96
C VAL A 102 8.11 13.63 -6.26
N THR A 103 7.99 12.56 -7.05
CA THR A 103 7.75 11.19 -6.59
C THR A 103 8.93 10.60 -5.82
N GLU A 104 10.16 10.77 -6.29
CA GLU A 104 11.37 10.32 -5.59
C GLU A 104 11.56 11.08 -4.27
N ARG A 105 11.31 12.39 -4.30
CA ARG A 105 11.32 13.25 -3.11
C ARG A 105 10.34 12.74 -2.05
N ARG A 106 9.10 12.50 -2.45
CA ARG A 106 8.05 11.93 -1.60
C ARG A 106 8.46 10.57 -1.04
N HIS A 107 9.02 9.70 -1.88
CA HIS A 107 9.45 8.38 -1.47
C HIS A 107 10.54 8.42 -0.37
N ARG A 108 11.54 9.31 -0.51
CA ARG A 108 12.58 9.50 0.52
C ARG A 108 12.01 9.99 1.84
N VAL A 109 11.14 11.00 1.82
CA VAL A 109 10.47 11.52 3.03
C VAL A 109 9.73 10.41 3.76
N LEU A 110 8.91 9.63 3.04
CA LEU A 110 8.14 8.53 3.63
C LEU A 110 9.02 7.39 4.14
N THR A 111 10.14 7.12 3.48
CA THR A 111 11.08 6.07 3.90
C THR A 111 11.76 6.46 5.22
N LEU A 112 12.14 7.71 5.39
CA LEU A 112 12.72 8.20 6.64
C LEU A 112 11.69 8.28 7.77
N ALA A 113 10.47 8.73 7.47
CA ALA A 113 9.38 8.75 8.45
C ALA A 113 9.04 7.34 8.95
N ARG A 114 9.03 6.33 8.06
CA ARG A 114 8.84 4.91 8.45
C ARG A 114 9.95 4.37 9.35
N ARG A 115 11.14 4.95 9.32
CA ARG A 115 12.25 4.62 10.23
C ARG A 115 12.14 5.31 11.60
N GLY A 116 11.08 6.09 11.82
CA GLY A 116 10.84 6.80 13.08
C GLY A 116 11.66 8.09 13.24
N MET A 117 12.19 8.63 12.14
CA MET A 117 12.95 9.89 12.16
C MET A 117 12.00 11.08 12.32
N ASP A 118 12.38 12.07 13.15
CA ASP A 118 11.56 13.25 13.39
C ASP A 118 11.50 14.16 12.15
N ILE A 119 10.42 14.92 12.02
CA ILE A 119 10.15 15.82 10.88
C ILE A 119 11.29 16.83 10.71
N LYS A 120 11.86 17.31 11.82
CA LYS A 120 12.99 18.26 11.83
C LYS A 120 14.26 17.65 11.25
N ASP A 121 14.57 16.43 11.65
CA ASP A 121 15.75 15.71 11.18
C ASP A 121 15.62 15.35 9.70
N ILE A 122 14.43 14.95 9.26
CA ILE A 122 14.13 14.68 7.84
C ILE A 122 14.29 15.97 7.02
N ALA A 123 13.74 17.09 7.49
CA ALA A 123 13.82 18.39 6.83
C ALA A 123 15.28 18.84 6.67
N GLN A 124 16.09 18.69 7.71
CA GLN A 124 17.51 19.01 7.68
C GLN A 124 18.30 18.08 6.74
N THR A 125 18.01 16.78 6.77
CA THR A 125 18.70 15.78 5.94
C THR A 125 18.41 15.97 4.45
N LEU A 126 17.18 16.34 4.12
CA LEU A 126 16.73 16.50 2.74
C LEU A 126 16.80 17.94 2.23
N GLY A 127 17.20 18.91 3.08
CA GLY A 127 17.24 20.33 2.73
C GLY A 127 15.86 20.89 2.36
N MET A 128 14.81 20.41 3.02
CA MET A 128 13.41 20.76 2.75
C MET A 128 12.81 21.58 3.87
N PRO A 129 11.84 22.46 3.58
CA PRO A 129 11.11 23.14 4.64
C PRO A 129 10.25 22.14 5.42
N HIS A 130 10.25 22.30 6.75
CA HIS A 130 9.49 21.46 7.69
C HIS A 130 8.02 21.27 7.29
N GLY A 131 7.38 22.33 6.78
CA GLY A 131 5.99 22.29 6.33
C GLY A 131 5.75 21.36 5.13
N GLU A 132 6.70 21.26 4.19
CA GLU A 132 6.59 20.36 3.03
C GLU A 132 6.70 18.90 3.46
N VAL A 133 7.61 18.60 4.39
CA VAL A 133 7.77 17.25 4.96
C VAL A 133 6.53 16.82 5.73
N ALA A 134 6.02 17.70 6.61
CA ALA A 134 4.80 17.44 7.38
C ALA A 134 3.58 17.22 6.46
N LEU A 135 3.45 18.03 5.41
CA LEU A 135 2.37 17.89 4.43
C LEU A 135 2.46 16.55 3.69
N ILE A 136 3.65 16.16 3.23
CA ILE A 136 3.86 14.89 2.54
C ILE A 136 3.49 13.70 3.43
N ILE A 137 3.89 13.73 4.71
CA ILE A 137 3.58 12.68 5.68
C ILE A 137 2.07 12.64 5.92
N ARG A 138 1.44 13.80 6.19
CA ARG A 138 0.00 13.90 6.45
C ARG A 138 -0.87 13.46 5.27
N MET A 139 -0.48 13.80 4.04
CA MET A 139 -1.16 13.34 2.81
C MET A 139 -0.98 11.84 2.55
N SER A 140 0.08 11.23 3.09
CA SER A 140 0.33 9.79 2.93
C SER A 140 -0.30 8.94 4.04
N ASN A 141 -0.50 9.52 5.23
CA ASN A 141 -1.10 8.82 6.35
C ASN A 141 -1.84 9.81 7.28
N PRO A 142 -3.17 9.86 7.23
CA PRO A 142 -3.97 10.80 8.04
C PRO A 142 -3.92 10.51 9.55
N LYS A 143 -3.29 9.40 9.97
CA LYS A 143 -3.19 9.00 11.39
C LYS A 143 -1.93 9.49 12.12
N PHE A 144 -0.97 10.13 11.42
CA PHE A 144 0.29 10.63 12.01
C PHE A 144 0.31 12.17 12.12
N GLY A 145 -0.86 12.79 12.19
CA GLY A 145 -1.04 14.24 12.12
C GLY A 145 -1.37 14.92 13.45
N ASP A 146 -1.02 14.31 14.58
CA ASP A 146 -1.10 14.89 15.93
C ASP A 146 0.31 15.04 16.53
#